data_AF-A0A9R1AU60-F1
#
_entry.id   AF-A0A9R1AU60-F1
#
_cell.length_a   1.000
_cell.length_b   1.000
_cell.length_c   1.000
_cell.angle_alpha   90.00
_cell.angle_beta   90.00
_cell.angle_gamma   90.00
#
_symmetry.space_group_name_H-M   'P 1'
#
loop_
_entity.id
_entity.type
_entity.pdbx_description
1 polymer ?
#
loop_
_entity_poly.entity_id
_entity_poly.type
_entity_poly.pdbx_seq_one_letter_code
_entity_poly.pdbx_strand_id
1 'polypeptide(L)'
;MLSRDRYACVGTVEDSAEKTNVVWDPSKNLKHLNLKSLLMSGFEEKDKVTNYIRLVMERAAGLKRIEMYGVHPCEQCDAIDPRRSQVDEARRRLVKERLTHGSSSSVEIIIMC
;
A
#
# COMPACT_ATOMS: atom_id res chain seq x y z
N MET A 1 -12.25 11.84 25.45
CA MET A 1 -10.97 11.17 25.14
C MET A 1 -11.31 9.80 24.59
N LEU A 2 -11.22 9.60 23.27
CA LEU A 2 -11.54 8.31 22.64
C LEU A 2 -10.35 7.37 22.80
N SER A 3 -10.55 6.33 23.62
CA SER A 3 -9.65 5.19 23.76
C SER A 3 -9.34 4.64 22.37
N ARG A 4 -8.05 4.61 22.03
CA ARG A 4 -7.55 3.95 20.84
C ARG A 4 -7.59 2.45 21.15
N ASP A 5 -8.72 1.82 20.87
CA ASP A 5 -8.93 0.40 21.15
C ASP A 5 -7.78 -0.40 20.57
N ARG A 6 -7.13 -1.15 21.47
CA ARG A 6 -5.96 -1.96 21.17
C ARG A 6 -6.38 -3.03 20.18
N TYR A 7 -5.74 -3.05 19.01
CA TYR A 7 -5.90 -4.06 17.99
C TYR A 7 -5.63 -5.44 18.61
N ALA A 8 -6.66 -6.29 18.68
CA ALA A 8 -6.58 -7.61 19.32
C ALA A 8 -5.58 -8.58 18.64
N CYS A 9 -5.09 -8.29 17.43
CA CYS A 9 -4.05 -9.07 16.74
C CYS A 9 -2.62 -8.51 16.87
N VAL A 10 -2.40 -7.50 17.72
CA VAL A 10 -1.03 -7.13 18.08
C VAL A 10 -0.61 -8.06 19.22
N GLY A 11 -0.13 -9.26 18.86
CA GLY A 11 0.77 -10.00 19.75
C GLY A 11 1.85 -9.04 20.24
N THR A 12 2.37 -9.25 21.45
CA THR A 12 3.48 -8.45 21.99
C THR A 12 4.48 -8.20 20.87
N VAL A 13 4.60 -6.94 20.43
CA VAL A 13 5.48 -6.59 19.30
C VAL A 13 6.89 -6.65 19.84
N GLU A 14 7.41 -7.86 20.01
CA GLU A 14 8.76 -8.10 20.53
C GLU A 14 9.83 -7.55 19.56
N ASP A 15 9.45 -7.27 18.31
CA ASP A 15 10.28 -6.63 17.28
C ASP A 15 9.81 -5.20 16.89
N SER A 16 9.22 -4.43 17.81
CA SER A 16 8.90 -3.04 17.48
C SER A 16 10.18 -2.21 17.41
N ALA A 17 10.65 -1.92 16.20
CA ALA A 17 11.72 -0.94 16.01
C ALA A 17 11.23 0.44 16.47
N GLU A 18 12.06 1.12 17.26
CA GLU A 18 11.80 2.50 17.66
C GLU A 18 11.70 3.36 16.38
N LYS A 19 10.64 4.18 16.28
CA LYS A 19 10.41 5.00 15.09
C LYS A 19 11.54 6.03 14.96
N THR A 20 12.51 5.74 14.11
CA THR A 20 13.57 6.69 13.76
C THR A 20 13.16 7.46 12.50
N ASN A 21 13.28 8.78 12.55
CA ASN A 21 13.15 9.60 11.35
C ASN A 21 14.48 9.52 10.60
N VAL A 22 14.61 8.55 9.69
CA VAL A 22 15.80 8.50 8.84
C VAL A 22 15.65 9.55 7.74
N VAL A 23 16.54 10.55 7.77
CA VAL A 23 16.65 11.54 6.70
C VAL A 23 17.38 10.86 5.54
N TRP A 24 16.63 10.15 4.70
CA TRP A 24 17.14 9.62 3.43
C TRP A 24 17.10 10.73 2.40
N ASP A 25 18.26 11.12 1.87
CA ASP A 25 18.30 12.00 0.70
C ASP A 25 18.11 11.13 -0.55
N PRO A 26 16.97 11.23 -1.26
CA PRO A 26 16.71 10.38 -2.40
C PRO A 26 17.68 10.75 -3.53
N SER A 27 18.46 9.79 -4.01
CA SER A 27 19.23 9.98 -5.24
C SER A 27 18.28 10.34 -6.38
N LYS A 28 18.41 11.58 -6.89
CA LYS A 28 17.49 12.20 -7.85
C LYS A 28 17.35 11.43 -9.17
N ASN A 29 18.31 10.54 -9.48
CA ASN A 29 18.37 9.79 -10.73
C ASN A 29 18.38 8.27 -10.53
N LEU A 30 18.03 7.77 -9.34
CA LEU A 30 18.01 6.34 -9.08
C LEU A 30 16.91 5.66 -9.91
N LYS A 31 17.30 4.97 -10.99
CA LYS A 31 16.42 4.10 -11.76
C LYS A 31 16.60 2.66 -11.29
N HIS A 32 15.64 2.16 -10.52
CA HIS A 32 15.68 0.79 -10.03
C HIS A 32 15.19 -0.18 -11.13
N LEU A 33 16.13 -0.83 -11.83
CA LEU A 33 15.82 -1.72 -12.96
C LEU A 33 15.42 -3.15 -12.55
N ASN A 34 15.73 -3.53 -11.30
CA ASN A 34 15.56 -4.90 -10.82
C ASN A 34 14.22 -5.17 -10.14
N LEU A 35 13.51 -4.12 -9.71
CA LEU A 35 12.19 -4.28 -9.09
C LEU A 35 11.19 -4.53 -10.21
N LYS A 36 10.72 -5.78 -10.33
CA LYS A 36 9.76 -6.19 -11.36
C LYS A 36 8.31 -6.22 -10.86
N SER A 37 8.11 -6.53 -9.58
CA SER A 37 6.80 -6.63 -8.95
C SER A 37 6.78 -5.93 -7.59
N LEU A 38 5.67 -5.27 -7.26
CA LEU A 38 5.39 -4.71 -5.96
C LEU A 38 4.06 -5.30 -5.45
N LEU A 39 4.08 -5.88 -4.26
CA LEU A 39 2.89 -6.34 -3.55
C LEU A 39 2.69 -5.49 -2.29
N MET A 40 1.46 -5.03 -2.04
CA MET A 40 1.08 -4.28 -0.85
C MET A 40 -0.26 -4.79 -0.32
N SER A 41 -0.33 -5.05 1.00
CA SER A 41 -1.56 -5.51 1.67
C SER A 41 -2.00 -4.50 2.73
N GLY A 42 -3.28 -4.52 3.10
CA GLY A 42 -3.84 -3.54 4.03
C GLY A 42 -4.07 -2.18 3.39
N PHE A 43 -4.34 -2.18 2.09
CA PHE A 43 -4.63 -0.97 1.33
C PHE A 43 -5.88 -0.26 1.88
N GLU A 44 -5.69 0.95 2.41
CA GLU A 44 -6.75 1.91 2.67
C GLU A 44 -6.61 3.07 1.67
N GLU A 45 -7.73 3.52 1.11
CA GLU A 45 -7.79 4.66 0.19
C GLU A 45 -7.39 5.96 0.90
N LYS A 46 -6.08 6.19 0.99
CA LYS A 46 -5.47 7.42 1.49
C LYS A 46 -4.51 7.93 0.43
N ASP A 47 -4.54 9.23 0.16
CA ASP A 47 -3.68 9.88 -0.84
C ASP A 47 -2.19 9.55 -0.67
N LYS A 48 -1.76 9.26 0.57
CA LYS A 48 -0.40 8.84 0.89
C LYS A 48 0.02 7.56 0.16
N VAL A 49 -0.87 6.58 0.03
CA VAL A 49 -0.55 5.30 -0.62
C VAL A 49 -0.44 5.48 -2.13
N THR A 50 -1.38 6.18 -2.74
CA THR A 50 -1.35 6.48 -4.18
C THR A 50 -0.10 7.28 -4.56
N ASN A 51 0.28 8.27 -3.75
CA ASN A 51 1.50 9.06 -3.96
C ASN A 51 2.76 8.19 -3.84
N TYR A 52 2.82 7.30 -2.85
CA TYR A 52 3.93 6.36 -2.71
C TYR A 52 4.06 5.46 -3.95
N ILE A 53 2.95 4.88 -4.43
CA ILE A 53 2.97 3.99 -5.59
C ILE A 53 3.42 4.75 -6.85
N ARG A 54 2.94 5.98 -7.07
CA ARG A 54 3.39 6.81 -8.20
C ARG A 54 4.91 7.05 -8.15
N LEU A 55 5.46 7.36 -6.98
CA LEU A 55 6.90 7.50 -6.80
C LEU A 55 7.67 6.21 -7.11
N VAL A 56 7.12 5.04 -6.74
CA VAL A 56 7.71 3.75 -7.09
C VAL A 56 7.66 3.53 -8.61
N MET A 57 6.54 3.81 -9.26
CA MET A 57 6.42 3.69 -10.73
C MET A 57 7.41 4.60 -11.47
N GLU A 58 7.63 5.83 -10.97
CA GLU A 58 8.59 6.78 -11.54
C GLU A 58 10.05 6.32 -11.39
N ARG A 59 10.40 5.75 -10.23
CA ARG A 59 11.78 5.37 -9.91
C ARG A 59 12.15 3.95 -10.36
N ALA A 60 11.20 3.03 -10.37
CA ALA A 60 11.42 1.65 -10.75
C ALA A 60 11.11 1.44 -12.24
N ALA A 61 12.01 1.89 -13.12
CA ALA A 61 11.86 1.75 -14.56
C ALA A 61 11.74 0.28 -15.03
N GLY A 62 12.15 -0.69 -14.20
CA GLY A 62 11.97 -2.11 -14.47
C GLY A 62 10.64 -2.71 -14.02
N LEU A 63 9.78 -1.93 -13.33
CA LEU A 63 8.53 -2.40 -12.76
C LEU A 63 7.58 -2.85 -13.87
N LYS A 64 6.97 -4.01 -13.67
CA LYS A 64 6.01 -4.61 -14.62
C LYS A 64 4.63 -4.76 -14.00
N ARG A 65 4.56 -4.95 -12.69
CA ARG A 65 3.33 -5.32 -12.00
C ARG A 65 3.24 -4.71 -10.60
N ILE A 66 2.05 -4.27 -10.23
CA ILE A 66 1.67 -3.84 -8.89
C ILE A 66 0.41 -4.61 -8.49
N GLU A 67 0.48 -5.27 -7.34
CA GLU A 67 -0.65 -5.95 -6.71
C GLU A 67 -0.97 -5.28 -5.38
N MET A 68 -2.22 -4.87 -5.23
CA MET A 68 -2.73 -4.29 -3.98
C MET A 68 -3.84 -5.16 -3.45
N TYR A 69 -3.71 -5.54 -2.19
CA TYR A 69 -4.70 -6.31 -1.45
C TYR A 69 -5.33 -5.42 -0.39
N GLY A 70 -6.66 -5.54 -0.26
CA GLY A 70 -7.42 -4.94 0.83
C GLY A 70 -6.93 -5.42 2.21
N VAL A 71 -7.63 -4.97 3.24
CA VAL A 71 -7.38 -5.48 4.59
C VAL A 71 -7.91 -6.91 4.66
N HIS A 72 -7.00 -7.88 4.74
CA HIS A 72 -7.38 -9.26 5.02
C HIS A 72 -7.85 -9.41 6.47
N PRO A 73 -8.89 -10.22 6.72
CA PRO A 73 -9.27 -10.55 8.06
C PRO A 73 -8.13 -11.30 8.77
N CYS A 74 -7.83 -10.92 10.01
CA CYS A 74 -6.96 -11.71 10.87
C CYS A 74 -7.63 -13.06 11.13
N GLU A 75 -7.01 -14.16 10.74
CA GLU A 75 -7.57 -15.51 10.93
C GLU A 75 -7.80 -15.88 12.42
N GLN A 76 -7.14 -15.15 13.33
CA GLN A 76 -7.14 -15.40 14.76
C GLN A 76 -8.08 -14.47 15.56
N CYS A 77 -8.66 -13.43 14.96
CA CYS A 77 -9.60 -12.57 15.67
C CYS A 77 -10.87 -12.26 14.86
N ASP A 78 -12.00 -12.28 15.55
CA ASP A 78 -13.28 -11.80 15.02
C ASP A 78 -13.37 -10.26 14.97
N ALA A 79 -12.28 -9.56 15.29
CA ALA A 79 -12.24 -8.11 15.48
C ALA A 79 -12.04 -7.31 14.17
N ILE A 80 -12.63 -7.77 13.06
CA ILE A 80 -12.65 -6.99 11.83
C ILE A 80 -13.98 -6.22 11.76
N ASP A 81 -13.89 -4.90 11.67
CA ASP A 81 -14.98 -4.11 11.11
C ASP A 81 -15.18 -4.59 9.66
N PRO A 82 -16.30 -5.29 9.33
CA PRO A 82 -16.53 -5.87 8.01
C PRO A 82 -16.47 -4.84 6.87
N ARG A 83 -16.54 -3.54 7.23
CA ARG A 83 -16.42 -2.42 6.30
C ARG A 83 -14.98 -2.14 5.84
N ARG A 84 -13.94 -2.64 6.54
CA ARG A 84 -12.53 -2.39 6.18
C ARG A 84 -11.98 -3.33 5.10
N SER A 85 -12.50 -4.56 5.02
CA SER A 85 -12.12 -5.51 3.96
C SER A 85 -12.81 -5.22 2.63
N GLN A 86 -13.85 -4.40 2.63
CA GLN A 86 -14.63 -4.07 1.45
C GLN A 86 -14.08 -2.80 0.78
N VAL A 87 -12.99 -2.94 0.03
CA VAL A 87 -12.74 -1.97 -1.05
C VAL A 87 -13.75 -2.30 -2.14
N ASP A 88 -14.83 -1.51 -2.22
CA ASP A 88 -15.82 -1.69 -3.27
C ASP A 88 -15.22 -1.43 -4.67
N GLU A 89 -15.91 -1.88 -5.70
CA GLU A 89 -15.43 -1.79 -7.07
C GLU A 89 -15.19 -0.34 -7.53
N ALA A 90 -16.02 0.61 -7.08
CA ALA A 90 -15.87 2.03 -7.45
C ALA A 90 -14.57 2.61 -6.88
N ARG A 91 -14.21 2.24 -5.64
CA ARG A 91 -12.94 2.62 -5.02
C ARG A 91 -11.75 2.01 -5.75
N ARG A 92 -11.85 0.75 -6.19
CA ARG A 92 -10.80 0.12 -7.02
C ARG A 92 -10.59 0.89 -8.32
N ARG A 93 -11.68 1.29 -9.00
CA ARG A 93 -11.61 2.09 -10.23
C ARG A 93 -10.95 3.44 -9.98
N LEU A 94 -11.36 4.16 -8.94
CA LEU A 94 -10.80 5.48 -8.61
C LEU A 94 -9.29 5.42 -8.33
N VAL A 95 -8.84 4.41 -7.59
CA VAL A 95 -7.40 4.22 -7.32
C VAL A 95 -6.65 3.92 -8.60
N LYS A 96 -7.18 3.03 -9.45
CA LYS A 96 -6.58 2.71 -10.73
C LYS A 96 -6.52 3.93 -11.65
N GLU A 97 -7.57 4.73 -11.71
CA GLU A 97 -7.61 5.99 -12.44
C GLU A 97 -6.54 6.96 -11.92
N ARG A 98 -6.44 7.17 -10.60
CA ARG A 98 -5.44 8.07 -10.02
C ARG A 98 -4.00 7.62 -10.27
N LEU A 99 -3.74 6.32 -10.33
CA LEU A 99 -2.41 5.77 -10.63
C LEU A 99 -2.05 5.85 -12.12
N THR A 100 -3.05 5.74 -12.99
CA THR A 100 -2.85 5.77 -14.45
C THR A 100 -2.96 7.18 -15.03
N HIS A 101 -3.61 8.11 -14.33
CA HIS A 101 -3.80 9.48 -14.79
C HIS A 101 -2.47 10.19 -15.07
N GLY A 102 -2.26 10.55 -16.33
CA GLY A 102 -1.04 11.23 -16.78
C GLY A 102 0.21 10.34 -16.79
N SER A 103 0.06 9.03 -16.58
CA SER A 103 1.14 8.05 -16.66
C SER A 103 1.11 7.35 -18.01
N SER A 104 2.27 7.26 -18.67
CA SER A 104 2.46 6.42 -19.87
C SER A 104 3.01 5.02 -19.53
N SER A 105 3.04 4.67 -18.25
CA SER A 105 3.61 3.42 -17.76
C SER A 105 2.79 2.20 -18.22
N SER A 106 3.46 1.18 -18.72
CA SER A 106 2.87 -0.11 -19.10
C SER A 106 2.71 -1.08 -17.91
N VAL A 107 2.92 -0.59 -16.68
CA VAL A 107 2.80 -1.40 -15.46
C VAL A 107 1.37 -1.90 -15.30
N GLU A 108 1.24 -3.20 -15.14
CA GLU A 108 -0.02 -3.86 -14.82
C GLU A 108 -0.41 -3.58 -13.36
N ILE A 109 -1.63 -3.10 -13.13
CA ILE A 109 -2.14 -2.78 -11.79
C ILE A 109 -3.36 -3.65 -11.50
N ILE A 110 -3.25 -4.47 -10.44
CA ILE A 110 -4.28 -5.38 -9.96
C ILE A 110 -4.65 -5.00 -8.53
N ILE A 111 -5.95 -4.84 -8.27
CA ILE A 111 -6.48 -4.51 -6.94
C ILE A 111 -7.47 -5.60 -6.54
N MET A 112 -7.13 -6.35 -5.49
CA MET A 112 -7.89 -7.47 -4.95
C MET A 112 -8.45 -7.11 -3.56
N CYS A 113 -9.62 -7.64 -3.21
CA CYS A 113 -10.14 -7.59 -1.83
C CYS A 113 -9.99 -8.95 -1.18
#